data_AF-A0A0E2H991-F1
#
_entry.id   AF-A0A0E2H991-F1
#
_cell.length_a   1.000
_cell.length_b   1.000
_cell.length_c   1.000
_cell.angle_alpha   90.00
_cell.angle_beta   90.00
_cell.angle_gamma   90.00
#
_symmetry.space_group_name_H-M   'P 1'
#
loop_
_entity.id
_entity.type
_entity.pdbx_description
1 polymer ?
#
loop_
_entity_poly.entity_id
_entity_poly.type
_entity_poly.pdbx_seq_one_letter_code
_entity_poly.pdbx_strand_id
1 'polypeptide(L)' 'MEEIMNDKWISIDEAAEYLGIKTVTLRSWIRNGKEGLPAQKIGKQWKFKISELDAWVKSGKSAIE' A
#
# COMPACT_ATOMS: atom_id res chain seq x y z
N MET A 1 9.26 -23.53 1.55
CA MET A 1 8.18 -23.16 2.50
C MET A 1 8.30 -21.67 2.70
N GLU A 2 7.51 -20.88 1.97
CA GLU A 2 7.65 -19.42 1.98
C GLU A 2 6.28 -18.73 2.02
N GLU A 3 5.34 -19.21 2.84
CA GLU A 3 3.95 -18.70 2.74
C GLU A 3 3.23 -18.58 4.08
N ILE A 4 3.91 -18.07 5.13
CA ILE A 4 3.24 -17.68 6.38
C ILE A 4 3.77 -16.33 6.84
N MET A 5 3.65 -15.27 6.04
CA MET A 5 4.06 -13.94 6.53
C MET A 5 3.54 -12.78 5.69
N ASN A 6 2.23 -12.65 5.47
CA ASN A 6 1.76 -11.43 4.81
C ASN A 6 0.37 -10.86 5.19
N ASP A 7 -0.14 -11.26 6.36
CA ASP A 7 -1.31 -10.60 6.98
C ASP A 7 -0.89 -9.48 7.97
N LYS A 8 0.31 -8.91 7.80
CA LYS A 8 0.72 -7.72 8.54
C LYS A 8 0.09 -6.49 7.89
N TRP A 9 -0.88 -5.94 8.61
CA TRP A 9 -1.46 -4.63 8.35
C TRP A 9 -0.47 -3.53 8.72
N ILE A 10 0.17 -2.96 7.71
CA ILE A 10 1.10 -1.84 7.87
C ILE A 10 0.38 -0.50 7.71
N SER A 11 0.89 0.52 8.38
CA SER A 11 0.35 1.87 8.26
C SER A 11 0.78 2.51 6.93
N ILE A 12 0.16 3.64 6.58
CA ILE A 12 0.59 4.44 5.42
C ILE A 12 2.04 4.91 5.49
N ASP A 13 2.57 5.06 6.71
CA ASP A 13 3.95 5.48 6.94
C ASP A 13 4.92 4.36 6.53
N GLU A 14 4.74 3.19 7.15
CA GLU A 14 5.46 1.96 6.82
C GLU A 14 5.33 1.56 5.35
N ALA A 15 4.14 1.71 4.76
CA ALA A 15 3.92 1.39 3.34
C ALA A 15 4.72 2.32 2.42
N ALA A 16 4.86 3.60 2.81
CA ALA A 16 5.65 4.55 2.04
C ALA A 16 7.16 4.27 2.21
N GLU A 17 7.61 3.94 3.42
CA GLU A 17 9.00 3.51 3.67
C GLU A 17 9.34 2.22 2.91
N TYR A 18 8.43 1.25 2.93
CA TYR A 18 8.58 -0.01 2.19
C TYR A 18 8.72 0.22 0.68
N LEU A 19 7.99 1.19 0.15
CA LEU A 19 8.03 1.61 -1.25
C LEU A 19 9.20 2.56 -1.58
N GLY A 20 9.90 3.08 -0.58
CA GLY A 20 10.91 4.13 -0.78
C GLY A 20 10.33 5.46 -1.29
N ILE A 21 9.03 5.72 -1.08
CA ILE A 21 8.36 6.96 -1.48
C ILE A 21 7.99 7.81 -0.27
N LYS A 22 7.67 9.08 -0.48
CA LYS A 22 7.15 9.92 0.59
C LYS A 22 5.72 9.52 0.95
N THR A 23 5.39 9.56 2.24
CA THR A 23 4.04 9.32 2.78
C THR A 23 2.98 10.23 2.16
N VAL A 24 3.36 11.44 1.74
CA VAL A 24 2.49 12.37 1.02
C VAL A 24 2.06 11.85 -0.35
N THR A 25 2.94 11.12 -1.05
CA THR A 25 2.64 10.50 -2.34
C THR A 25 1.65 9.36 -2.15
N LEU A 26 1.88 8.50 -1.14
CA LEU A 26 0.97 7.42 -0.82
C LEU A 26 -0.41 7.94 -0.34
N ARG A 27 -0.43 9.02 0.46
CA ARG A 27 -1.68 9.74 0.82
C ARG A 27 -2.41 10.26 -0.42
N SER A 28 -1.67 10.82 -1.38
CA SER A 28 -2.24 11.30 -2.63
C SER A 28 -2.84 10.14 -3.44
N TRP A 29 -2.27 8.94 -3.40
CA TRP A 29 -2.84 7.77 -4.09
C TRP A 29 -4.14 7.28 -3.45
N ILE A 30 -4.22 7.27 -2.11
CA ILE A 30 -5.49 6.98 -1.42
C ILE A 30 -6.55 8.01 -1.80
N ARG A 31 -6.18 9.30 -1.82
CA ARG A 31 -7.10 10.40 -2.12
C ARG A 31 -7.53 10.44 -3.59
N ASN A 32 -6.61 10.19 -4.51
CA ASN A 32 -6.87 10.16 -5.95
C ASN A 32 -7.60 8.88 -6.37
N GLY A 33 -7.84 7.93 -5.45
CA GLY A 33 -8.61 6.74 -5.72
C GLY A 33 -7.99 5.89 -6.84
N LYS A 34 -6.66 5.71 -6.85
CA LYS A 34 -6.03 4.81 -7.83
C LYS A 34 -6.71 3.45 -7.74
N GLU A 35 -7.40 3.05 -8.80
CA GLU A 35 -8.22 1.84 -8.86
C GLU A 35 -7.35 0.61 -8.57
N GLY A 36 -7.52 0.06 -7.37
CA GLY A 36 -6.81 -1.13 -6.89
C GLY A 36 -5.79 -0.87 -5.77
N LEU A 37 -5.70 0.33 -5.19
CA LEU A 37 -4.91 0.53 -3.98
C LEU A 37 -5.56 -0.24 -2.79
N PRO A 38 -4.86 -1.21 -2.18
CA PRO A 38 -5.40 -2.05 -1.11
C PRO A 38 -5.36 -1.32 0.25
N ALA A 39 -6.09 -0.20 0.32
CA ALA A 39 -6.19 0.63 1.50
C ALA A 39 -7.45 0.26 2.27
N GLN A 40 -7.27 -0.33 3.45
CA GLN A 40 -8.37 -0.65 4.35
C GLN A 40 -8.41 0.36 5.50
N LYS A 41 -9.59 0.93 5.74
CA LYS A 41 -9.79 1.83 6.86
C LYS A 41 -10.03 1.01 8.14
N ILE A 42 -9.03 0.96 9.01
CA ILE A 42 -9.14 0.30 10.31
C ILE A 42 -9.19 1.39 11.39
N GLY A 43 -10.39 1.64 11.90
CA GLY A 43 -10.67 2.74 12.83
C GLY A 43 -10.53 4.12 12.14
N LYS A 44 -9.58 4.94 12.63
CA LYS A 44 -9.29 6.28 12.08
C LYS A 44 -8.08 6.31 11.14
N GLN A 45 -7.39 5.17 10.98
CA GLN A 45 -6.16 5.07 10.20
C GLN A 45 -6.36 4.19 8.97
N TRP A 46 -5.66 4.52 7.90
CA TRP A 46 -5.57 3.67 6.72
C TRP A 46 -4.44 2.67 6.92
N LYS A 47 -4.78 1.39 6.77
CA LYS A 47 -3.84 0.28 6.82
C LYS A 47 -3.80 -0.44 5.48
N PHE A 48 -2.65 -1.01 5.18
CA PHE A 48 -2.35 -1.74 3.96
C PHE A 48 -1.90 -3.14 4.31
N LYS A 49 -2.30 -4.14 3.52
CA LYS A 49 -1.65 -5.44 3.57
C LYS A 49 -0.39 -5.40 2.71
N ILE A 50 0.74 -5.83 3.25
CA ILE A 50 1.98 -5.94 2.47
C ILE A 50 1.76 -6.82 1.23
N SER A 51 1.01 -7.92 1.34
CA SER A 51 0.79 -8.83 0.20
C SER A 51 0.05 -8.18 -0.95
N GLU A 52 -0.99 -7.41 -0.62
CA GLU A 52 -1.75 -6.71 -1.65
C GLU A 52 -0.96 -5.51 -2.17
N LEU A 53 -0.21 -4.83 -1.29
CA LEU A 53 0.65 -3.70 -1.68
C LEU A 53 1.72 -4.18 -2.66
N ASP A 54 2.44 -5.25 -2.36
CA ASP A 54 3.45 -5.83 -3.25
C ASP A 54 2.85 -6.26 -4.59
N ALA A 55 1.72 -6.96 -4.57
CA ALA A 55 1.00 -7.33 -5.79
C ALA A 55 0.56 -6.10 -6.61
N TRP A 56 0.11 -5.03 -5.96
CA TRP A 56 -0.27 -3.78 -6.62
C TRP A 56 0.92 -3.05 -7.23
N VAL A 57 2.05 -3.02 -6.51
CA VAL A 57 3.30 -2.41 -6.99
C VAL A 57 3.82 -3.19 -8.19
N LYS A 58 3.85 -4.51 -8.08
CA LYS A 58 4.28 -5.43 -9.14
C LYS A 58 3.34 -5.42 -10.35
N SER A 59 2.06 -5.12 -10.15
CA SER A 59 1.07 -4.94 -11.22
C SER A 59 1.35 -3.70 -12.10
N GLY A 60 2.37 -2.88 -11.78
CA GLY A 60 2.75 -1.73 -12.62
C GLY A 60 1.76 -0.57 -12.55
N LYS A 61 0.69 -0.66 -11.75
CA LYS A 61 -0.26 0.45 -11.53
C LYS A 61 0.37 1.63 -10.79
N SER A 62 1.57 1.46 -10.23
CA SER A 62 2.40 2.52 -9.67
C SER A 62 3.06 3.39 -10.74
N ALA A 63 3.33 2.84 -11.92
CA ALA A 63 3.90 3.55 -13.05
C ALA A 63 2.80 4.39 -13.73
N ILE A 64 2.78 5.66 -13.34
CA ILE A 64 2.32 6.75 -14.20
C ILE A 64 3.37 6.85 -15.32
N GLU A 65 2.99 6.49 -16.55
CA GLU A 65 3.64 7.02 -17.76
C GLU A 65 3.16 8.47 -17.99
#